data_AF-A0A527YS96-F1
#
_entry.id   AF-A0A527YS96-F1
#
_cell.length_a   1.000
_cell.length_b   1.000
_cell.length_c   1.000
_cell.angle_alpha   90.00
_cell.angle_beta   90.00
_cell.angle_gamma   90.00
#
_symmetry.space_group_name_H-M   'P 1'
#
loop_
_entity.id
_entity.type
_entity.pdbx_description
1 polymer ?
#
loop_
_entity_poly.entity_id
_entity_poly.type
_entity_poly.pdbx_seq_one_letter_code
_entity_poly.pdbx_strand_id
1 'polypeptide(L)' 'NAHAIILAIAAHCLALAGRLDEARTFAAAIRKTLPNYCADDFIATFRFEPDAAALFRQGAKRIGLG' A
#
# COMPACT_ATOMS: atom_id res chain seq x y z
N ASN A 1 6.09 -5.49 -12.26
CA ASN A 1 5.65 -4.33 -13.07
C ASN A 1 6.01 -3.07 -12.29
N ALA A 2 7.01 -2.30 -12.72
CA ALA A 2 7.55 -1.17 -11.94
C ALA A 2 6.50 -0.10 -11.60
N HIS A 3 5.51 0.08 -12.48
CA HIS A 3 4.41 1.02 -12.29
C HIS A 3 3.56 0.70 -11.04
N ALA A 4 3.21 -0.57 -10.82
CA ALA A 4 2.39 -0.98 -9.67
C ALA A 4 3.12 -0.76 -8.33
N ILE A 5 4.43 -0.99 -8.30
CA ILE A 5 5.26 -0.79 -7.10
C ILE A 5 5.32 0.71 -6.73
N ILE A 6 5.47 1.60 -7.72
CA ILE A 6 5.47 3.05 -7.48
C ILE A 6 4.13 3.52 -6.90
N LEU A 7 3.01 3.05 -7.46
CA LEU A 7 1.68 3.38 -6.94
C LEU A 7 1.49 2.84 -5.52
N ALA A 8 2.02 1.63 -5.23
CA ALA A 8 1.96 1.06 -3.89
C ALA A 8 2.74 1.90 -2.88
N ILE A 9 3.97 2.31 -3.20
CA ILE A 9 4.75 3.24 -2.35
C ILE A 9 3.93 4.51 -2.06
N ALA A 10 3.34 5.14 -3.10
CA ALA A 10 2.53 6.34 -2.93
C ALA A 10 1.32 6.09 -2.01
N ALA A 11 0.54 5.03 -2.26
CA ALA A 11 -0.61 4.64 -1.46
C ALA A 11 -0.23 4.45 0.02
N HIS A 12 0.82 3.67 0.28
CA HIS A 12 1.28 3.34 1.63
C HIS A 12 1.83 4.57 2.37
N CYS A 13 2.66 5.40 1.73
CA CYS A 13 3.19 6.63 2.33
C CYS A 13 2.09 7.64 2.64
N LEU A 14 1.13 7.85 1.73
CA LEU A 14 0.00 8.75 1.96
C LEU A 14 -0.91 8.26 3.09
N ALA A 15 -1.11 6.93 3.19
CA ALA A 15 -1.88 6.33 4.29
C ALA A 15 -1.21 6.56 5.65
N LEU A 16 0.11 6.43 5.74
CA LEU A 16 0.87 6.73 6.96
C LEU A 16 0.83 8.22 7.31
N ALA A 17 0.84 9.10 6.30
CA ALA A 17 0.69 10.55 6.48
C ALA A 17 -0.76 11.00 6.79
N GLY A 18 -1.72 10.08 6.91
CA GLY A 18 -3.12 10.40 7.18
C GLY A 18 -3.90 10.98 5.99
N ARG A 19 -3.30 11.05 4.79
CA ARG A 19 -3.94 11.54 3.56
C ARG A 19 -4.74 10.43 2.86
N LEU A 20 -5.79 9.95 3.55
CA LEU A 20 -6.47 8.70 3.21
C LEU A 20 -7.20 8.73 1.86
N ASP A 21 -7.81 9.85 1.47
CA ASP A 21 -8.58 9.92 0.22
C ASP A 21 -7.67 9.85 -1.02
N GLU A 22 -6.52 10.51 -0.95
CA GLU A 22 -5.49 10.39 -1.99
C GLU A 22 -4.91 8.98 -2.02
N ALA A 23 -4.59 8.42 -0.85
CA ALA A 23 -4.09 7.05 -0.75
C ALA A 23 -5.07 6.02 -1.35
N ARG A 24 -6.38 6.18 -1.13
CA ARG A 24 -7.43 5.34 -1.72
C ARG A 24 -7.49 5.42 -3.24
N THR A 25 -7.17 6.59 -3.81
CA THR A 25 -7.10 6.76 -5.27
C THR A 25 -6.02 5.88 -5.88
N PHE A 26 -4.83 5.85 -5.26
CA PHE A 26 -3.75 4.97 -5.66
C PHE A 26 -4.08 3.49 -5.42
N ALA A 27 -4.67 3.15 -4.27
CA ALA A 27 -5.11 1.79 -3.97
C ALA A 27 -6.11 1.24 -5.01
N ALA A 28 -7.08 2.06 -5.41
CA ALA A 28 -8.04 1.71 -6.45
C ALA A 28 -7.36 1.51 -7.81
N ALA A 29 -6.40 2.36 -8.17
CA ALA A 29 -5.63 2.20 -9.41
C ALA A 29 -4.83 0.89 -9.42
N ILE A 30 -4.21 0.52 -8.30
CA ILE A 30 -3.53 -0.77 -8.17
C ILE A 30 -4.51 -1.92 -8.38
N ARG A 31 -5.64 -1.94 -7.65
CA ARG A 31 -6.64 -3.02 -7.74
C ARG A 31 -7.30 -3.16 -9.10
N LYS A 32 -7.38 -2.09 -9.90
CA LYS A 32 -7.82 -2.18 -11.30
C LYS A 32 -6.88 -3.06 -12.15
N THR A 33 -5.59 -3.08 -11.83
CA THR A 33 -4.58 -3.84 -12.58
C THR A 33 -4.19 -5.16 -11.91
N LEU A 34 -4.23 -5.20 -10.58
CA LEU A 34 -3.89 -6.34 -9.74
C LEU A 34 -5.01 -6.51 -8.69
N PRO A 35 -6.11 -7.21 -9.04
CA PRO A 35 -7.30 -7.29 -8.18
C PRO A 35 -7.02 -7.85 -6.78
N ASN A 36 -6.01 -8.72 -6.67
CA ASN A 36 -5.64 -9.40 -5.44
C ASN A 36 -4.48 -8.72 -4.69
N TYR A 37 -4.02 -7.55 -5.13
CA TYR A 37 -2.92 -6.86 -4.48
C TYR A 37 -3.26 -6.48 -3.03
N CYS A 38 -2.36 -6.79 -2.11
CA CYS A 38 -2.50 -6.57 -0.68
C CYS A 38 -1.19 -6.10 -0.03
N ALA A 39 -1.26 -5.76 1.26
CA ALA A 39 -0.11 -5.30 2.03
C ALA A 39 1.02 -6.32 2.09
N ASP A 40 0.73 -7.62 2.04
CA ASP A 40 1.76 -8.65 2.10
C ASP A 40 2.62 -8.67 0.82
N ASP A 41 2.05 -8.36 -0.35
CA ASP A 41 2.80 -8.19 -1.60
C ASP A 41 3.79 -7.02 -1.50
N PHE A 42 3.34 -5.91 -0.91
CA PHE A 42 4.18 -4.74 -0.65
C PHE A 42 5.32 -5.06 0.32
N ILE A 43 5.01 -5.68 1.46
CA ILE A 43 6.00 -5.99 2.51
C ILE A 43 7.03 -7.01 2.02
N ALA A 44 6.59 -8.03 1.29
CA ALA A 44 7.49 -9.02 0.67
C ALA A 44 8.46 -8.37 -0.33
N THR A 45 8.07 -7.27 -0.97
CA THR A 45 8.91 -6.54 -1.93
C THR A 45 10.04 -5.76 -1.26
N PHE A 46 9.78 -5.10 -0.11
CA PHE A 46 10.71 -4.13 0.49
C PHE A 46 11.47 -4.62 1.73
N ARG A 47 11.14 -5.80 2.29
CA ARG A 47 11.82 -6.40 3.46
C ARG A 47 11.97 -5.41 4.63
N PHE A 48 10.86 -4.86 5.10
CA PHE A 48 10.85 -4.00 6.28
C PHE A 48 11.17 -4.76 7.56
N GLU A 49 11.78 -4.05 8.52
CA GLU A 49 11.80 -4.49 9.92
C GLU A 49 10.37 -4.72 10.45
N PRO A 50 10.17 -5.62 11.43
CA PRO A 50 8.83 -6.01 11.90
C PRO A 50 7.92 -4.83 12.27
N ASP A 51 8.46 -3.83 12.97
CA ASP A 51 7.70 -2.66 13.41
C ASP A 51 7.25 -1.78 12.23
N ALA A 52 8.15 -1.59 11.24
CA ALA A 52 7.83 -0.87 10.02
C ALA A 52 6.79 -1.64 9.19
N ALA A 53 6.91 -2.96 9.08
CA ALA A 53 5.93 -3.81 8.41
C ALA A 53 4.55 -3.69 9.08
N ALA A 54 4.49 -3.67 10.42
CA ALA A 54 3.24 -3.49 11.17
C ALA A 54 2.59 -2.12 10.89
N LEU A 55 3.38 -1.04 10.85
CA LEU A 55 2.90 0.30 10.48
C LEU A 55 2.29 0.31 9.08
N PHE A 56 2.99 -0.27 8.09
CA PHE A 56 2.50 -0.34 6.72
C PHE A 56 1.24 -1.20 6.58
N ARG A 57 1.11 -2.31 7.30
CA ARG A 57 -0.15 -3.10 7.36
C ARG A 57 -1.30 -2.27 7.93
N GLN A 58 -1.04 -1.49 8.98
CA GLN A 58 -2.07 -0.64 9.57
C GLN A 58 -2.53 0.46 8.60
N GLY A 59 -1.59 1.10 7.89
CA GLY A 59 -1.89 2.05 6.82
C GLY A 59 -2.72 1.41 5.70
N ALA A 60 -2.32 0.22 5.25
CA ALA A 60 -2.99 -0.52 4.19
C ALA A 60 -4.46 -0.83 4.52
N LYS A 61 -4.76 -1.26 5.75
CA LYS A 61 -6.13 -1.51 6.22
C LYS A 61 -7.03 -0.28 6.08
N ARG A 62 -6.52 0.93 6.33
CA ARG A 62 -7.29 2.19 6.25
C ARG A 62 -7.70 2.57 4.81
N ILE A 63 -6.98 2.04 3.83
CA ILE A 63 -7.15 2.35 2.40
C ILE A 63 -7.65 1.16 1.59
N GLY A 64 -8.02 0.06 2.26
CA GLY A 64 -8.57 -1.13 1.63
C GLY A 64 -7.53 -2.01 0.94
N LEU A 65 -6.25 -1.93 1.29
CA LEU A 65 -5.18 -2.85 0.85
C LEU A 65 -4.74 -3.81 1.98
N GLY A 66 -5.56 -3.94 3.02
CA GLY A 66 -5.28 -4.81 4.17
C GLY A 66 -5.15 -6.28 3.82
#